data_AF-A0A2M8PJA2-F1
#
_entry.id   AF-A0A2M8PJA2-F1
#
_cell.length_a   1.000
_cell.length_b   1.000
_cell.length_c   1.000
_cell.angle_alpha   90.00
_cell.angle_beta   90.00
_cell.angle_gamma   90.00
#
_symmetry.space_group_name_H-M   'P 1'
#
loop_
_entity.id
_entity.type
_entity.pdbx_description
1 polymer ?
#
loop_
_entity_poly.entity_id
_entity_poly.type
_entity_poly.pdbx_seq_one_letter_code
_entity_poly.pdbx_strand_id
1 'polypeptide(L)'
;LVEYINTNRHAPSIRQMMRAMKLKSPAPIQSRLERLRNKGYIDWTEGKARTLRILKEKDPGIPILGAIAAGGLVETFNDVEETLNLINMFDSSKYYALRVIGDSMI
;
A
#
# COMPACT_ATOMS: atom_id res chain seq x y z
N LEU A 1 8.48 6.48 -1.09
CA LEU A 1 8.03 6.76 -2.48
C LEU A 1 6.52 6.96 -2.51
N VAL A 2 5.73 5.94 -2.14
CA VAL A 2 4.26 6.02 -2.03
C VAL A 2 3.82 7.23 -1.19
N GLU A 3 4.30 7.30 0.04
CA GLU A 3 4.03 8.42 0.96
C GLU A 3 4.36 9.79 0.35
N TYR A 4 5.51 9.91 -0.33
CA TYR A 4 5.90 11.17 -0.97
C TYR A 4 4.89 11.59 -2.06
N ILE A 5 4.45 10.65 -2.89
CA ILE A 5 3.47 10.90 -3.94
C ILE A 5 2.12 11.29 -3.34
N ASN A 6 1.69 10.61 -2.26
CA ASN A 6 0.44 10.90 -1.58
C ASN A 6 0.43 12.32 -0.98
N THR A 7 1.52 12.72 -0.33
CA THR A 7 1.63 14.03 0.32
C THR A 7 1.86 15.18 -0.68
N ASN A 8 2.72 14.98 -1.69
CA ASN A 8 3.15 16.06 -2.59
C ASN A 8 2.37 16.10 -3.91
N ARG A 9 1.49 15.12 -4.15
CA ARG A 9 0.72 14.95 -5.40
C ARG A 9 1.57 14.89 -6.68
N HIS A 10 2.86 14.57 -6.54
CA HIS A 10 3.77 14.34 -7.66
C HIS A 10 4.91 13.38 -7.29
N ALA A 11 5.53 12.76 -8.30
CA ALA A 11 6.69 11.91 -8.08
C ALA A 11 7.93 12.71 -7.63
N PRO A 12 8.76 12.15 -6.73
CA PRO A 12 10.01 12.77 -6.36
C PRO A 12 11.01 12.71 -7.53
N SER A 13 11.88 13.71 -7.63
CA SER A 13 13.04 13.68 -8.53
C SER A 13 14.15 12.77 -8.00
N ILE A 14 15.05 12.32 -8.88
CA ILE A 14 16.26 11.58 -8.48
C ILE A 14 17.05 12.35 -7.41
N ARG A 15 17.21 13.67 -7.54
CA ARG A 15 17.91 14.50 -6.56
C ARG A 15 17.20 14.55 -5.20
N GLN A 16 15.88 14.59 -5.17
CA GLN A 16 15.11 14.53 -3.92
C GLN A 16 15.27 13.17 -3.25
N MET A 17 15.23 12.08 -4.02
CA MET A 17 15.50 10.74 -3.50
C MET A 17 16.93 10.60 -2.96
N MET A 18 17.93 11.18 -3.64
CA MET A 18 19.31 11.21 -3.16
C MET A 18 19.43 11.91 -1.81
N ARG A 19 18.82 13.10 -1.65
CA ARG A 19 18.84 13.85 -0.39
C ARG A 19 18.16 13.08 0.74
N ALA A 20 16.98 12.52 0.48
CA ALA A 20 16.23 11.74 1.47
C ALA A 20 16.99 10.48 1.92
N MET A 21 17.70 9.83 1.00
CA MET A 21 18.47 8.61 1.25
C MET A 21 19.94 8.86 1.62
N LYS A 22 20.37 10.13 1.75
CA LYS A 22 21.76 10.54 2.01
C LYS A 22 22.78 9.93 1.03
N LEU A 23 22.41 9.80 -0.24
CA LEU A 23 23.25 9.23 -1.29
C LEU A 23 24.00 10.33 -2.06
N LYS A 24 25.26 10.06 -2.39
CA LYS A 24 26.14 10.97 -3.15
C LYS A 24 26.06 10.75 -4.67
N SER A 25 25.51 9.63 -5.13
CA SER A 25 25.39 9.27 -6.55
C SER A 25 23.94 8.92 -6.93
N PRO A 26 23.48 9.23 -8.15
CA PRO A 26 22.15 8.86 -8.64
C PRO A 26 22.04 7.37 -9.00
N ALA A 27 23.16 6.70 -9.31
CA ALA A 27 23.18 5.34 -9.84
C ALA A 27 22.45 4.29 -8.97
N PRO A 28 22.60 4.29 -7.62
CA PRO A 28 21.88 3.33 -6.79
C PRO A 28 20.36 3.50 -6.82
N ILE A 29 19.87 4.72 -7.00
CA ILE A 29 18.42 4.99 -7.11
C ILE A 29 17.93 4.54 -8.47
N GLN A 30 18.62 4.93 -9.54
CA GLN A 30 18.26 4.52 -10.91
C GLN A 30 18.20 3.00 -11.04
N SER A 31 19.23 2.29 -10.59
CA SER A 31 19.26 0.82 -10.59
C SER A 31 18.09 0.19 -9.82
N ARG A 32 17.70 0.76 -8.67
CA ARG A 32 16.54 0.27 -7.90
C ARG A 32 15.22 0.55 -8.61
N LEU A 33 15.06 1.73 -9.23
CA LEU A 33 13.86 2.07 -9.99
C LEU A 33 13.71 1.17 -11.22
N GLU A 34 14.79 0.93 -11.95
CA GLU A 34 14.84 -0.03 -13.07
C GLU A 34 14.36 -1.41 -12.62
N ARG A 35 14.88 -1.90 -11.49
CA ARG A 35 14.49 -3.21 -10.94
C ARG A 35 13.01 -3.26 -10.57
N LEU A 36 12.46 -2.18 -10.02
CA LEU A 36 11.03 -2.10 -9.69
C LEU A 36 10.16 -2.03 -10.94
N ARG A 37 10.60 -1.34 -12.00
CA ARG A 37 9.93 -1.29 -13.30
C ARG A 37 9.92 -2.64 -13.98
N ASN A 38 11.06 -3.33 -14.00
CA ASN A 38 11.18 -4.68 -14.57
C ASN A 38 10.29 -5.71 -13.85
N LYS A 39 10.00 -5.47 -12.56
CA LYS A 39 9.07 -6.28 -11.78
C LYS A 39 7.59 -5.85 -11.90
N GLY A 40 7.31 -4.78 -12.65
CA GLY A 40 5.96 -4.27 -12.86
C GLY A 40 5.33 -3.55 -11.65
N TYR A 41 6.15 -3.01 -10.74
CA TYR A 41 5.64 -2.24 -9.59
C TYR A 41 5.45 -0.75 -9.90
N ILE A 42 6.27 -0.20 -10.79
CA ILE A 42 6.27 1.22 -11.15
C ILE A 42 6.50 1.37 -12.66
N ASP A 43 6.15 2.51 -13.21
CA ASP A 43 6.49 2.88 -14.57
C ASP A 43 6.67 4.40 -14.70
N TRP A 44 7.37 4.85 -15.75
CA TRP A 44 7.55 6.26 -16.07
C TRP A 44 7.79 6.45 -17.58
N THR A 45 7.60 7.67 -18.05
CA THR A 45 7.97 8.05 -19.42
C THR A 45 9.41 8.52 -19.44
N GLU A 46 10.27 7.83 -20.18
CA GLU A 46 11.67 8.21 -20.36
C GLU A 46 11.82 9.63 -20.91
N GLY A 47 12.84 10.34 -20.44
CA GLY A 47 13.09 11.74 -20.79
C GLY A 47 12.10 12.75 -20.19
N LYS A 48 11.00 12.32 -19.56
CA LYS A 48 10.00 13.23 -18.94
C LYS A 48 10.12 13.24 -17.43
N ALA A 49 10.29 14.42 -16.86
CA ALA A 49 10.33 14.61 -15.41
C ALA A 49 8.97 14.30 -14.77
N ARG A 50 9.02 13.73 -13.54
CA ARG A 50 7.85 13.51 -12.67
C ARG A 50 6.72 12.63 -13.26
N THR A 51 7.03 11.76 -14.21
CA THR A 51 6.06 10.82 -14.81
C THR A 51 6.00 9.47 -14.11
N LEU A 52 6.82 9.28 -13.07
CA LEU A 52 6.87 8.05 -12.29
C LEU A 52 5.53 7.81 -11.58
N ARG A 53 4.95 6.63 -11.82
CA ARG A 53 3.68 6.16 -11.27
C ARG A 53 3.84 4.78 -10.65
N ILE A 54 3.01 4.48 -9.66
CA ILE A 54 2.95 3.17 -9.01
C ILE A 54 1.88 2.37 -9.74
N LEU A 55 2.22 1.16 -10.18
CA LEU A 55 1.31 0.26 -10.91
C LEU A 55 0.61 -0.74 -9.97
N LYS A 56 1.32 -1.19 -8.94
CA LYS A 56 0.79 -2.08 -7.91
C LYS A 56 0.81 -1.32 -6.59
N GLU A 57 -0.30 -0.69 -6.25
CA GLU A 57 -0.50 -0.28 -4.87
C GLU A 57 -0.68 -1.55 -4.05
N LYS A 58 0.04 -1.66 -2.94
CA LYS A 58 -0.26 -2.67 -1.94
C LYS A 58 -1.62 -2.26 -1.41
N ASP A 59 -2.66 -3.04 -1.71
CA ASP A 59 -4.01 -2.75 -1.25
C ASP A 59 -3.93 -2.45 0.25
N PRO A 60 -4.25 -1.22 0.70
CA PRO A 60 -4.31 -0.87 2.12
C PRO A 60 -5.59 -1.43 2.75
N GLY A 61 -6.09 -2.54 2.22
CA GLY A 61 -7.28 -3.21 2.71
C GLY A 61 -7.03 -3.69 4.12
N ILE A 62 -7.98 -3.40 5.00
CA ILE A 62 -7.99 -3.96 6.34
C ILE A 62 -8.22 -5.47 6.18
N PRO A 63 -7.32 -6.34 6.64
CA PRO A 63 -7.55 -7.77 6.58
C PRO A 63 -8.72 -8.14 7.50
N ILE A 64 -9.70 -8.88 6.96
CA ILE A 64 -10.76 -9.47 7.78
C ILE A 64 -10.16 -10.74 8.42
N LEU A 65 -9.94 -10.72 9.73
CA LEU A 65 -9.23 -11.79 10.45
C LEU A 65 -10.15 -12.87 11.05
N GLY A 66 -11.45 -12.80 10.80
CA GLY A 66 -12.41 -13.82 11.25
C GLY A 66 -13.84 -13.33 11.37
N ALA A 67 -14.72 -14.23 11.81
CA ALA A 67 -16.10 -13.94 12.13
C ALA A 67 -16.36 -14.13 13.63
N ILE A 68 -17.17 -13.25 14.24
CA ILE A 68 -17.66 -13.44 15.61
C ILE A 68 -19.09 -13.97 15.53
N ALA A 69 -19.32 -15.18 16.04
CA ALA A 69 -20.65 -15.68 16.36
C ALA A 69 -20.97 -15.34 17.83
N ALA A 70 -22.18 -14.85 18.10
CA ALA A 70 -22.64 -14.57 19.45
C ALA A 70 -22.70 -15.88 20.26
N GLY A 71 -21.76 -16.09 21.19
CA GLY A 71 -21.84 -17.22 22.15
C GLY A 71 -20.57 -18.02 22.42
N GLY A 72 -19.47 -17.80 21.69
CA GLY A 72 -18.17 -18.36 22.05
C GLY A 72 -17.48 -19.16 20.95
N LEU A 73 -16.15 -19.02 20.97
CA LEU A 73 -15.12 -19.47 20.02
C LEU A 73 -14.98 -18.65 18.73
N VAL A 74 -13.74 -18.17 18.56
CA VAL A 74 -13.22 -17.52 17.35
C VAL A 74 -12.67 -18.63 16.46
N GLU A 75 -13.26 -18.80 15.27
CA GLU A 75 -12.69 -19.65 14.23
C GLU A 75 -11.91 -18.78 13.24
N THR A 76 -10.61 -19.03 13.12
CA THR A 76 -9.74 -18.41 12.12
C THR A 76 -9.82 -19.22 10.82
N PHE A 77 -10.49 -18.70 9.80
CA PHE A 77 -10.45 -19.28 8.46
C PHE A 77 -9.22 -18.71 7.74
N ASN A 78 -8.26 -19.57 7.39
CA ASN A 78 -7.03 -19.19 6.68
C ASN A 78 -7.23 -18.94 5.17
N ASP A 79 -8.43 -19.19 4.66
CA ASP A 79 -8.71 -19.15 3.23
C ASP A 79 -9.72 -18.05 2.91
N VAL A 80 -9.24 -17.07 2.13
CA VAL A 80 -9.91 -15.90 1.55
C VAL A 80 -9.65 -14.61 2.35
N GLU A 81 -8.57 -13.91 1.99
CA GLU A 81 -8.35 -12.49 2.30
C GLU A 81 -9.40 -11.64 1.57
N GLU A 82 -10.62 -11.57 2.09
CA GLU A 82 -11.54 -10.47 1.73
C GLU A 82 -11.00 -9.19 2.38
N THR A 83 -10.53 -8.27 1.55
CA THR A 83 -10.04 -6.96 1.97
C THR A 83 -11.14 -5.92 1.80
N LEU A 84 -11.51 -5.25 2.89
CA LEU A 84 -12.47 -4.15 2.82
C LEU A 84 -11.73 -2.83 2.54
N ASN A 85 -12.06 -2.19 1.43
CA ASN A 85 -11.46 -0.92 1.02
C ASN A 85 -12.14 0.26 1.73
N LEU A 86 -11.58 0.65 2.89
CA LEU A 86 -12.03 1.81 3.68
C LEU A 86 -11.01 2.96 3.69
N ILE A 87 -10.22 3.07 2.63
CA ILE A 87 -9.02 3.94 2.51
C ILE A 87 -9.29 5.40 2.86
N ASN A 88 -10.54 5.88 2.75
CA ASN A 88 -10.90 7.27 3.01
C ASN A 88 -11.50 7.53 4.40
N MET A 89 -11.74 6.50 5.23
CA MET A 89 -12.37 6.67 6.54
C MET A 89 -11.43 6.41 7.72
N PHE A 90 -10.41 5.56 7.56
CA PHE A 90 -9.54 5.16 8.67
C PHE A 90 -8.10 4.95 8.23
N ASP A 91 -7.14 5.24 9.11
CA ASP A 91 -5.74 4.86 8.96
C ASP A 91 -5.63 3.33 9.13
N SER A 92 -5.69 2.60 8.02
CA SER A 92 -5.80 1.13 7.98
C SER A 92 -4.63 0.38 8.61
N SER A 93 -3.57 1.09 9.03
CA SER A 93 -2.42 0.51 9.73
C SER A 93 -2.68 0.09 11.19
N LYS A 94 -3.82 0.49 11.79
CA LYS A 94 -4.14 0.24 13.21
C LYS A 94 -5.42 -0.55 13.46
N TYR A 95 -6.11 -0.99 12.42
CA TYR A 95 -7.43 -1.59 12.54
C TYR A 95 -7.48 -2.94 11.84
N TYR A 96 -8.28 -3.85 12.39
CA TYR A 96 -8.68 -5.12 11.78
C TYR A 96 -10.21 -5.18 11.76
N ALA A 97 -10.79 -5.83 10.74
CA ALA A 97 -12.22 -5.96 10.60
C ALA A 97 -12.64 -7.40 10.95
N LEU A 98 -13.82 -7.54 11.55
CA LEU A 98 -14.43 -8.85 11.84
C LEU A 98 -15.82 -8.88 11.23
N ARG A 99 -16.19 -10.00 10.61
CA ARG A 99 -17.52 -10.21 10.03
C ARG A 99 -18.45 -10.72 11.13
N VAL A 100 -19.48 -9.97 11.50
CA VAL A 100 -20.51 -10.46 12.44
C VAL A 100 -21.53 -11.26 11.65
N ILE A 101 -21.81 -12.50 12.07
CA ILE A 101 -22.88 -13.33 11.50
C ILE A 101 -23.88 -13.61 12.63
N GLY A 102 -25.05 -12.98 12.54
CA GLY A 102 -26.15 -13.13 13.50
C GLY A 102 -26.95 -11.84 13.68
N ASP A 103 -28.22 -11.96 14.05
CA ASP A 103 -29.18 -10.85 14.15
C ASP A 103 -29.03 -10.01 15.43
N SER A 104 -27.90 -10.12 16.15
CA SER A 104 -27.74 -9.60 17.51
C SER A 104 -27.17 -8.17 17.61
N MET A 105 -27.16 -7.40 16.53
CA MET A 105 -26.94 -5.95 16.56
C MET A 105 -28.12 -5.21 15.92
N ILE A 106 -29.23 -5.18 16.66
CA ILE A 106 -30.18 -4.07 16.61
C ILE A 106 -29.83 -3.16 17.80
#